data_AF-A0ABD1V7X8-F1
#
_entry.id   AF-A0ABD1V7X8-F1
#
_cell.length_a   1.000
_cell.length_b   1.000
_cell.length_c   1.000
_cell.angle_alpha   90.00
_cell.angle_beta   90.00
_cell.angle_gamma   90.00
#
_symmetry.space_group_name_H-M   'P 1'
#
loop_
_entity.id
_entity.type
_entity.pdbx_description
1 polymer ?
#
loop_
_entity_poly.entity_id
_entity_poly.type
_entity_poly.pdbx_seq_one_letter_code
_entity_poly.pdbx_strand_id
1 'polypeptide(L)'
;MTVSEYIRKFEELSRFAAHMVGTNGLKVDRFLEGLRPELNRDVLMSGIQNMSFPEVTVNALLAEQAEVKIVWAREARNLNRNQNQKGVRVTTRTGMKIRRNGMENVMEKSRTNLI
;
A
#
# COMPACT_ATOMS: atom_id res chain seq x y z
N MET A 1 7.07 11.22 -16.56
CA MET A 1 6.31 10.84 -17.76
C MET A 1 5.27 9.81 -17.34
N THR A 2 3.99 10.08 -17.63
CA THR A 2 2.88 9.16 -17.34
C THR A 2 2.93 7.96 -18.29
N VAL A 3 2.20 6.88 -17.98
CA VAL A 3 2.13 5.72 -18.88
C VAL A 3 1.47 6.10 -20.21
N SER A 4 0.44 6.94 -20.20
CA SER A 4 -0.20 7.43 -21.44
C SER A 4 0.76 8.20 -22.35
N GLU A 5 1.60 9.07 -21.77
CA GLU A 5 2.64 9.78 -22.53
C GLU A 5 3.69 8.83 -23.09
N TYR A 6 4.09 7.82 -22.29
CA TYR A 6 5.05 6.81 -22.71
C TYR A 6 4.52 5.98 -23.88
N ILE A 7 3.27 5.49 -23.80
CA ILE A 7 2.61 4.73 -24.88
C ILE A 7 2.65 5.53 -26.18
N ARG A 8 2.22 6.80 -26.15
CA ARG A 8 2.24 7.67 -27.34
C ARG A 8 3.63 7.80 -27.96
N LYS A 9 4.65 8.07 -27.15
CA LYS A 9 6.03 8.20 -27.63
C LYS A 9 6.57 6.87 -28.17
N PHE A 10 6.27 5.76 -27.48
CA PHE A 10 6.68 4.45 -27.91
C PHE A 10 6.08 4.10 -29.28
N GLU A 11 4.77 4.34 -29.47
CA GLU A 11 4.10 4.12 -30.75
C GLU A 11 4.65 5.00 -31.89
N GLU A 12 4.97 6.26 -31.60
CA GLU A 12 5.60 7.16 -32.56
C GLU A 12 6.97 6.65 -33.01
N LEU A 13 7.83 6.29 -32.06
CA LEU A 13 9.19 5.81 -32.34
C LEU A 13 9.20 4.42 -32.99
N SER A 14 8.28 3.53 -32.62
CA SER A 14 8.22 2.18 -33.17
C SER A 14 7.89 2.14 -34.66
N ARG A 15 7.29 3.21 -35.22
CA ARG A 15 7.13 3.36 -36.68
C ARG A 15 8.46 3.44 -37.43
N PHE A 16 9.48 4.02 -36.80
CA PHE A 16 10.81 4.19 -37.39
C PHE A 16 11.74 3.01 -37.10
N ALA A 17 11.37 2.15 -36.14
CA ALA A 17 12.19 1.03 -35.67
C ALA A 17 11.52 -0.32 -35.96
N ALA A 18 10.94 -0.50 -37.16
CA ALA A 18 10.20 -1.72 -37.53
C ALA A 18 11.01 -3.02 -37.34
N HIS A 19 12.33 -2.97 -37.52
CA HIS A 19 13.23 -4.10 -37.29
C HIS A 19 13.34 -4.50 -35.81
N MET A 20 13.07 -3.59 -34.86
CA MET A 20 13.14 -3.85 -33.42
C MET A 20 11.79 -4.31 -32.83
N VAL A 21 10.68 -4.00 -33.50
CA VAL A 21 9.30 -4.20 -33.00
C VAL A 21 8.41 -4.92 -34.04
N GLY A 22 9.03 -5.64 -34.97
CA GLY A 22 8.36 -6.21 -36.15
C GLY A 22 7.38 -7.34 -35.85
N THR A 23 7.45 -7.92 -34.66
CA THR A 23 6.48 -8.91 -34.17
C THR A 23 5.80 -8.39 -32.92
N ASN A 24 4.61 -8.90 -32.61
CA ASN A 24 3.90 -8.54 -31.39
C ASN A 24 4.75 -8.81 -30.13
N GLY A 25 5.41 -9.97 -30.06
CA GLY A 25 6.28 -10.32 -28.94
C GLY A 25 7.42 -9.31 -28.76
N LEU A 26 8.17 -9.01 -29.82
CA LEU A 26 9.25 -8.02 -29.76
C LEU A 26 8.75 -6.63 -29.37
N LYS A 27 7.59 -6.22 -29.87
CA LYS A 27 6.99 -4.93 -29.52
C LYS A 27 6.61 -4.87 -28.04
N VAL A 28 6.05 -5.94 -27.50
CA VAL A 28 5.71 -6.06 -26.07
C VAL A 28 6.96 -6.08 -25.21
N ASP A 29 7.98 -6.85 -25.58
CA ASP A 29 9.24 -6.94 -24.85
C ASP A 29 9.92 -5.56 -24.76
N ARG A 30 10.04 -4.85 -25.89
CA ARG A 30 10.61 -3.50 -25.94
C ARG A 30 9.80 -2.48 -25.14
N PHE A 31 8.47 -2.62 -25.13
CA PHE A 31 7.61 -1.76 -24.33
C PHE A 31 7.80 -2.00 -22.82
N LEU A 32 7.87 -3.27 -22.40
CA LEU A 32 8.08 -3.63 -21.00
C LEU A 32 9.47 -3.20 -20.52
N GLU A 33 10.52 -3.41 -21.33
CA GLU A 33 11.90 -2.96 -21.03
C GLU A 33 11.99 -1.45 -20.75
N GLY A 34 11.21 -0.64 -21.46
CA GLY A 34 11.21 0.82 -21.27
C GLY A 34 10.20 1.32 -20.23
N LEU A 35 9.40 0.44 -19.64
CA LEU A 35 8.45 0.79 -18.60
C LEU A 35 9.17 0.98 -17.25
N ARG A 36 8.64 1.85 -16.38
CA ARG A 36 9.19 2.05 -15.02
C ARG A 36 9.24 0.70 -14.28
N PRO A 37 10.32 0.38 -13.55
CA PRO A 37 10.49 -0.93 -12.92
C PRO A 37 9.34 -1.37 -12.02
N GLU A 38 8.73 -0.42 -11.28
CA GLU A 38 7.61 -0.70 -10.38
C GLU A 38 6.38 -1.16 -11.15
N LEU A 39 6.08 -0.50 -12.28
CA LEU A 39 4.96 -0.84 -13.14
C LEU A 39 5.23 -2.10 -13.96
N ASN A 40 6.46 -2.28 -14.45
CA ASN A 40 6.86 -3.49 -15.16
C ASN A 40 6.63 -4.72 -14.27
N ARG A 41 7.12 -4.68 -13.02
CA ARG A 41 6.87 -5.73 -12.04
C ARG A 41 5.37 -6.02 -11.90
N ASP A 42 4.54 -5.01 -11.71
CA ASP A 42 3.11 -5.21 -11.48
C ASP A 42 2.39 -5.78 -12.72
N VAL A 43 2.79 -5.37 -13.93
CA VAL A 43 2.30 -5.93 -15.19
C VAL A 43 2.73 -7.38 -15.36
N LEU A 44 3.99 -7.73 -15.06
CA LEU A 44 4.47 -9.12 -15.14
C LEU A 44 3.80 -10.04 -14.11
N MET A 45 3.52 -9.52 -12.92
CA MET A 45 2.87 -10.26 -11.84
C MET A 45 1.36 -10.47 -12.06
N SER A 46 0.76 -9.85 -13.08
CA SER A 46 -0.65 -10.05 -13.43
C SER A 46 -0.98 -11.48 -13.91
N GLY A 47 0.03 -12.30 -14.18
CA GLY A 47 -0.13 -13.72 -14.52
C GLY A 47 -0.56 -13.98 -15.97
N ILE A 48 -0.69 -12.94 -16.79
CA ILE A 48 -1.11 -13.05 -18.19
C ILE A 48 0.14 -13.23 -19.05
N GLN A 49 0.28 -14.41 -19.66
CA GLN A 49 1.34 -14.70 -20.62
C GLN A 49 0.89 -14.37 -22.06
N ASN A 50 1.84 -14.09 -22.95
CA ASN A 50 1.60 -13.87 -24.37
C ASN A 50 0.61 -12.73 -24.71
N MET A 51 0.65 -11.66 -23.92
CA MET A 51 -0.18 -10.47 -24.19
C MET A 51 0.09 -9.87 -25.56
N SER A 52 -0.95 -9.36 -26.20
CA SER A 52 -0.85 -8.43 -27.31
C SER A 52 -0.38 -7.05 -26.84
N PHE A 53 0.18 -6.27 -27.75
CA PHE A 53 0.60 -4.90 -27.44
C PHE A 53 -0.55 -4.04 -26.86
N PRO A 54 -1.79 -4.05 -27.40
CA PRO A 54 -2.90 -3.34 -26.77
C PRO A 54 -3.18 -3.79 -25.32
N GLU A 55 -3.15 -5.10 -25.05
CA GLU A 55 -3.39 -5.63 -23.69
C GLU A 55 -2.32 -5.17 -22.71
N VAL A 56 -1.03 -5.21 -23.09
CA VAL A 56 0.05 -4.78 -22.19
C VAL A 56 -0.03 -3.28 -21.88
N THR A 57 -0.47 -2.45 -22.84
CA THR A 57 -0.64 -1.01 -22.59
C THR A 57 -1.78 -0.72 -21.61
N VAL A 58 -2.90 -1.44 -21.71
CA VAL A 58 -4.00 -1.35 -20.73
C VAL A 58 -3.53 -1.77 -19.35
N ASN A 59 -2.79 -2.87 -19.25
CA ASN A 59 -2.27 -3.33 -17.96
C ASN A 59 -1.28 -2.34 -17.33
N ALA A 60 -0.43 -1.71 -18.14
CA ALA A 60 0.47 -0.67 -17.66
C ALA A 60 -0.30 0.56 -17.10
N LEU A 61 -1.42 0.94 -17.73
CA LEU A 61 -2.28 2.03 -17.24
C LEU A 61 -2.95 1.66 -15.91
N LEU A 62 -3.44 0.42 -15.80
CA LEU A 62 -4.02 -0.10 -14.56
C LEU A 62 -2.98 -0.14 -13.43
N ALA A 63 -1.75 -0.54 -13.73
CA ALA A 63 -0.64 -0.53 -12.78
C ALA A 63 -0.32 0.90 -12.30
N GLU A 64 -0.26 1.89 -13.20
CA GLU A 64 -0.06 3.29 -12.81
C GLU A 64 -1.18 3.81 -11.90
N GLN A 65 -2.43 3.45 -12.21
CA GLN A 65 -3.57 3.81 -11.36
C GLN A 65 -3.51 3.14 -9.98
N ALA A 66 -3.04 1.89 -9.91
CA ALA A 66 -2.87 1.17 -8.65
C ALA A 66 -1.80 1.82 -7.78
N GLU A 67 -0.66 2.20 -8.34
CA GLU A 67 0.41 2.91 -7.62
C GLU A 67 -0.07 4.24 -7.03
N VAL A 68 -0.81 5.04 -7.79
CA VAL A 68 -1.40 6.29 -7.28
C VAL A 68 -2.30 6.03 -6.06
N LYS A 69 -3.14 4.99 -6.12
CA LYS A 69 -4.01 4.61 -4.99
C LYS A 69 -3.19 4.15 -3.77
N ILE A 70 -2.11 3.40 -3.97
CA ILE A 70 -1.23 2.93 -2.89
C ILE A 70 -0.57 4.12 -2.20
N VAL A 71 -0.08 5.10 -2.96
CA VAL A 71 0.53 6.34 -2.42
C VAL A 71 -0.49 7.10 -1.57
N TRP A 72 -1.70 7.36 -2.09
CA TRP A 72 -2.74 8.05 -1.33
C TRP A 72 -3.16 7.29 -0.06
N ALA A 73 -3.32 5.96 -0.15
CA ALA A 73 -3.64 5.14 1.01
C ALA A 73 -2.55 5.22 2.09
N ARG A 74 -1.27 5.26 1.68
CA ARG A 74 -0.12 5.43 2.59
C ARG A 74 -0.13 6.82 3.24
N GLU A 75 -0.38 7.87 2.47
CA GLU A 75 -0.47 9.24 2.98
C GLU A 75 -1.61 9.39 3.99
N ALA A 76 -2.80 8.86 3.69
CA ALA A 76 -3.94 8.86 4.61
C ALA A 76 -3.60 8.17 5.95
N ARG A 77 -2.90 7.03 5.91
CA ARG A 77 -2.43 6.35 7.14
C ARG A 77 -1.44 7.19 7.93
N ASN A 78 -0.52 7.89 7.25
CA ASN A 78 0.47 8.75 7.90
C ASN A 78 -0.18 9.95 8.58
N LEU A 79 -1.19 10.58 7.95
CA LEU A 79 -1.96 11.67 8.55
C LEU A 79 -2.66 11.24 9.84
N ASN A 80 -3.34 10.08 9.81
CA ASN A 80 -4.00 9.52 10.99
C ASN A 80 -2.99 9.23 12.13
N ARG A 81 -1.82 8.69 11.79
CA ARG A 81 -0.76 8.40 12.78
C ARG A 81 -0.24 9.69 13.44
N ASN A 82 -0.05 10.75 12.68
CA ASN A 82 0.44 12.04 13.20
C ASN A 82 -0.59 12.75 14.08
N GLN A 83 -1.89 12.61 13.80
CA GLN A 83 -2.94 13.14 14.69
C GLN A 83 -2.99 12.37 16.02
N ASN A 84 -2.88 11.05 15.97
CA ASN A 84 -2.86 10.22 17.19
C ASN A 84 -1.63 10.50 18.07
N GLN A 85 -0.49 10.92 17.51
CA GLN A 85 0.69 11.34 18.29
C GLN A 85 0.52 12.72 18.95
N LYS A 86 -0.25 13.64 18.36
CA LYS A 86 -0.52 14.96 18.99
C LYS A 86 -1.48 14.88 20.18
N GLY A 87 -2.26 13.80 20.30
CA GLY A 87 -3.13 13.51 21.46
C GLY A 87 -2.44 12.76 22.60
N VAL A 88 -1.28 12.14 22.35
CA VAL A 88 -0.51 11.44 23.39
C VAL A 88 0.39 12.45 24.09
N ARG A 89 -0.19 13.16 25.07
CA ARG A 89 0.58 13.88 26.08
C ARG A 89 1.32 12.82 26.90
N VAL A 90 2.58 12.54 26.53
CA VAL A 90 3.49 11.70 27.32
C VAL A 90 3.64 12.35 28.69
N THR A 91 2.86 11.89 29.66
CA THR A 91 3.14 12.17 31.07
C THR A 91 4.23 11.19 31.47
N THR A 92 5.48 11.65 31.44
CA THR A 92 6.57 10.92 32.09
C THR A 92 6.22 10.83 33.58
N ARG A 93 5.85 9.64 34.03
CA ARG A 93 5.70 9.31 35.45
C ARG A 93 7.06 9.37 36.11
N THR A 94 7.50 10.57 36.49
CA THR A 94 8.31 10.75 37.68
C THR A 94 7.36 11.11 38.81
N GLY A 95 6.84 10.10 39.52
CA GLY A 95 6.01 10.28 40.71
C GLY A 95 4.92 9.23 40.88
N MET A 96 5.20 8.24 41.74
CA MET A 96 4.34 7.62 42.79
C MET A 96 2.81 7.85 42.73
N LYS A 97 1.91 6.91 43.07
CA LYS A 97 1.94 5.83 44.08
C LYS A 97 0.71 4.93 43.82
N ILE A 98 0.86 3.61 43.84
CA ILE A 98 -0.29 2.69 43.78
C ILE A 98 -1.00 2.68 45.14
N ARG A 99 -2.30 2.98 45.14
CA ARG A 99 -3.22 2.59 46.22
C ARG A 99 -4.28 1.65 45.64
N ARG A 100 -4.19 0.38 46.02
CA ARG A 100 -5.24 -0.63 45.85
C ARG A 100 -6.32 -0.35 46.88
N ASN A 101 -7.48 0.12 46.47
CA ASN A 101 -8.70 -0.05 47.26
C ASN A 101 -9.51 -1.16 46.58
N GLY A 102 -9.45 -2.35 47.20
CA GLY A 102 -10.26 -3.50 46.84
C GLY A 102 -11.69 -3.33 47.33
N MET A 103 -12.59 -3.95 46.58
CA MET A 103 -14.05 -3.89 46.64
C MET A 103 -14.67 -4.29 47.98
N GLU A 104 -15.87 -3.77 48.17
CA GLU A 104 -16.85 -4.05 49.20
C GLU A 104 -17.26 -5.53 49.32
N ASN A 105 -17.52 -5.92 50.57
CA ASN A 105 -18.65 -6.73 51.07
C ASN A 105 -18.53 -8.24 51.42
N VAL A 106 -19.23 -8.55 52.53
CA VAL A 106 -19.77 -9.81 53.07
C VAL A 106 -18.84 -10.85 53.74
N MET A 107 -18.83 -10.88 55.08
CA MET A 107 -19.24 -12.09 55.83
C MET A 107 -19.54 -11.75 57.30
N GLU A 108 -20.82 -11.59 57.58
CA GLU A 108 -21.40 -11.67 58.92
C GLU A 108 -21.32 -13.13 59.40
N LYS A 109 -20.43 -13.41 60.36
CA LYS A 109 -20.48 -14.65 61.13
C LYS A 109 -19.79 -14.46 62.48
N SER A 110 -20.58 -14.09 63.47
CA SER A 110 -20.26 -14.37 64.87
C SER A 110 -21.56 -14.67 65.61
N ARG A 111 -21.99 -15.93 65.48
CA ARG A 111 -22.76 -16.58 66.53
C ARG A 111 -21.77 -16.93 67.63
N THR A 112 -21.97 -16.40 68.83
CA THR A 112 -21.91 -17.17 70.09
C THR A 112 -22.45 -16.31 71.23
N ASN A 113 -23.67 -16.62 71.65
CA ASN A 113 -24.12 -16.49 73.03
C ASN A 113 -23.47 -17.60 73.89
N LEU A 114 -23.60 -17.46 75.22
CA LEU A 114 -23.15 -18.32 76.34
C LEU A 114 -21.78 -17.89 76.91
N ILE A 115 -21.60 -17.55 78.20
CA ILE A 115 -22.39 -17.70 79.45
C ILE A 115 -22.21 -16.43 80.28
#